data_AF-A0A534ZPP5-F1
#
_entry.id   AF-A0A534ZPP5-F1
#
_cell.length_a   1.000
_cell.length_b   1.000
_cell.length_c   1.000
_cell.angle_alpha   90.00
_cell.angle_beta   90.00
_cell.angle_gamma   90.00
#
_symmetry.space_group_name_H-M   'P 1'
#
loop_
_entity.id
_entity.type
_entity.pdbx_description
1 polymer ?
#
loop_
_entity_poly.entity_id
_entity_poly.type
_entity_poly.pdbx_seq_one_letter_code
_entity_poly.pdbx_strand_id
1 'polypeptide(L)'
;MGNADGAGARRYHERTKHSVQSVRASGHFLDWDIMPRPFKVYPDLEPIPLPRDVRSAPRPALAAIADPGAATGDGPALDRGVLARLLYFSAGVLRRATYPGGEMFYRAAACTGALYHIDLYLVCGPLADLDAGVYHFSPHDFALRKLRAGDHRGAVVQATGREPATAAAPALLLFTSTFWRNSWKYQARAY
;
A
#
# COMPACT_ATOMS: atom_id res chain seq x y z
N MET A 1 8.97 23.73 -4.25
CA MET A 1 7.50 23.77 -4.40
C MET A 1 6.90 23.51 -3.03
N GLY A 2 6.06 24.41 -2.53
CA GLY A 2 5.32 24.15 -1.28
C GLY A 2 4.12 23.24 -1.54
N ASN A 3 3.53 22.69 -0.48
CA ASN A 3 2.35 21.81 -0.55
C ASN A 3 1.06 22.50 -1.06
N ALA A 4 1.14 23.79 -1.43
CA ALA A 4 0.02 24.63 -1.84
C ALA A 4 0.12 25.08 -3.32
N ASP A 5 0.91 24.41 -4.17
CA ASP A 5 1.01 24.77 -5.59
C ASP A 5 -0.26 24.38 -6.39
N GLY A 6 -1.29 25.22 -6.25
CA GLY A 6 -2.56 25.06 -6.96
C GLY A 6 -2.43 25.24 -8.47
N ALA A 7 -1.43 26.01 -8.96
CA ALA A 7 -1.19 26.17 -10.38
C ALA A 7 -0.67 24.87 -11.01
N GLY A 8 0.27 24.20 -10.33
CA GLY A 8 0.75 22.88 -10.70
C GLY A 8 -0.36 21.83 -10.73
N ALA A 9 -1.17 21.76 -9.66
CA ALA A 9 -2.29 20.83 -9.57
C ALA A 9 -3.34 21.06 -10.68
N ARG A 10 -3.71 22.32 -10.94
CA ARG A 10 -4.65 22.67 -12.01
C ARG A 10 -4.09 22.34 -13.39
N ARG A 11 -2.80 22.63 -13.64
CA ARG A 11 -2.13 22.28 -14.90
C ARG A 11 -2.09 20.78 -15.12
N TYR A 12 -1.84 19.98 -14.08
CA TYR A 12 -1.94 18.52 -14.15
C TYR A 12 -3.35 18.10 -14.54
N HIS A 13 -4.36 18.56 -13.81
CA HIS A 13 -5.77 18.24 -14.06
C HIS A 13 -6.20 18.54 -15.50
N GLU A 14 -5.91 19.74 -16.01
CA GLU A 14 -6.26 20.16 -17.37
C GLU A 14 -5.57 19.30 -18.44
N ARG A 15 -4.34 18.84 -18.18
CA ARG A 15 -3.58 18.00 -19.12
C ARG A 15 -3.99 16.54 -19.11
N THR A 16 -4.57 16.05 -18.01
CA THR A 16 -4.83 14.62 -17.82
C THR A 16 -6.30 14.25 -17.93
N LYS A 17 -7.24 15.18 -17.72
CA LYS A 17 -8.68 14.92 -17.87
C LYS A 17 -9.04 14.49 -19.30
N HIS A 18 -10.10 13.70 -19.42
CA HIS A 18 -10.60 13.30 -20.74
C HIS A 18 -11.63 14.30 -21.26
N SER A 19 -11.55 14.61 -22.54
CA SER A 19 -12.61 15.17 -23.37
C SER A 19 -13.03 14.16 -24.45
N VAL A 20 -14.23 14.32 -25.00
CA VAL A 20 -14.73 13.50 -26.12
C VAL A 20 -13.71 13.46 -27.27
N GLN A 21 -13.10 14.61 -27.58
CA GLN A 21 -12.05 14.70 -28.59
C GLN A 21 -10.81 13.90 -28.20
N SER A 22 -10.29 14.06 -26.97
CA SER A 22 -9.06 13.38 -26.54
C SER A 22 -9.16 11.85 -26.58
N VAL A 23 -10.32 11.30 -26.22
CA VAL A 23 -10.55 9.84 -26.22
C VAL A 23 -10.60 9.29 -27.64
N ARG A 24 -11.18 10.06 -28.59
CA ARG A 24 -11.27 9.65 -30.00
C ARG A 24 -9.97 9.88 -30.77
N ALA A 25 -9.19 10.88 -30.38
CA ALA A 25 -7.92 11.21 -31.02
C ALA A 25 -6.75 10.35 -30.51
N SER A 26 -6.90 9.66 -29.38
CA SER A 26 -5.83 8.88 -28.77
C SER A 26 -5.92 7.40 -29.15
N GLY A 27 -4.97 6.94 -29.96
CA GLY A 27 -4.75 5.53 -30.29
C GLY A 27 -3.68 4.87 -29.41
N HIS A 28 -3.72 5.09 -28.09
CA HIS A 28 -2.73 4.48 -27.20
C HIS A 28 -2.88 2.95 -27.16
N PHE A 29 -1.81 2.24 -27.51
CA PHE A 29 -1.68 0.79 -27.37
C PHE A 29 -0.67 0.44 -26.28
N LEU A 30 -0.87 -0.73 -25.66
CA LEU A 30 0.01 -1.24 -24.61
C LEU A 30 1.21 -1.97 -25.23
N ASP A 31 2.40 -1.62 -24.76
CA ASP A 31 3.62 -2.35 -25.05
C ASP A 31 3.80 -3.46 -24.00
N TRP A 32 3.48 -4.70 -24.36
CA TRP A 32 3.48 -5.83 -23.44
C TRP A 32 4.88 -6.30 -23.04
N ASP A 33 5.89 -6.02 -23.85
CA ASP A 33 7.28 -6.45 -23.59
C ASP A 33 7.86 -5.74 -22.35
N ILE A 34 7.34 -4.55 -22.04
CA ILE A 34 7.74 -3.75 -20.89
C ILE A 34 6.72 -3.78 -19.74
N MET A 35 5.76 -4.70 -19.78
CA MET A 35 4.75 -4.84 -18.73
C MET A 35 5.42 -5.07 -17.37
N PRO A 36 5.13 -4.25 -16.35
CA PRO A 36 5.78 -4.36 -15.05
C PRO A 36 5.28 -5.56 -14.27
N ARG A 37 6.18 -6.12 -13.44
CA ARG A 37 5.82 -7.19 -12.52
C ARG A 37 4.76 -6.71 -11.50
N PRO A 38 3.76 -7.56 -11.18
CA PRO A 38 2.67 -7.19 -10.27
C PRO A 38 3.12 -7.07 -8.80
N PHE A 39 4.35 -7.48 -8.47
CA PHE A 39 4.89 -7.49 -7.12
C PHE A 39 6.32 -6.95 -7.08
N LYS A 40 6.68 -6.34 -5.95
CA LYS A 40 8.07 -6.06 -5.60
C LYS A 40 8.62 -7.27 -4.86
N VAL A 41 9.74 -7.80 -5.34
CA VAL A 41 10.36 -9.01 -4.79
C VAL A 41 11.77 -8.65 -4.32
N TYR A 42 12.08 -9.01 -3.09
CA TYR A 42 13.43 -8.96 -2.53
C TYR A 42 13.91 -10.41 -2.42
N PRO A 43 14.68 -10.93 -3.39
CA PRO A 43 15.02 -12.35 -3.46
C PRO A 43 16.01 -12.77 -2.35
N ASP A 44 16.90 -11.86 -1.95
CA ASP A 44 17.99 -12.16 -1.00
C ASP A 44 17.59 -11.91 0.46
N LEU A 45 16.32 -11.60 0.73
CA LEU A 45 15.82 -11.35 2.08
C LEU A 45 14.89 -12.48 2.50
N GLU A 46 15.19 -13.07 3.66
CA GLU A 46 14.39 -14.13 4.25
C GLU A 46 12.95 -13.66 4.55
N PRO A 47 11.93 -14.48 4.22
CA PRO A 47 10.56 -14.22 4.61
C PRO A 47 10.37 -14.35 6.11
N ILE A 48 9.61 -13.40 6.68
CA ILE A 48 8.97 -13.57 8.00
C ILE A 48 7.48 -13.82 7.72
N PRO A 49 7.00 -15.08 7.75
CA PRO A 49 5.62 -15.41 7.41
C PRO A 49 4.63 -14.72 8.35
N LEU A 50 3.52 -14.24 7.78
CA LEU A 50 2.41 -13.71 8.56
C LEU A 50 1.37 -14.81 8.84
N PRO A 51 0.74 -14.83 10.04
CA PRO A 51 -0.32 -15.78 10.36
C PRO A 51 -1.49 -15.72 9.36
N ARG A 52 -1.88 -16.88 8.81
CA ARG A 52 -2.92 -16.98 7.77
C ARG A 52 -4.34 -17.15 8.30
N ASP A 53 -4.53 -17.43 9.59
CA ASP A 53 -5.85 -17.42 10.24
C ASP A 53 -6.31 -15.96 10.45
N VAL A 54 -6.71 -15.33 9.35
CA VAL A 54 -7.16 -13.95 9.30
C VAL A 54 -8.69 -13.93 9.45
N ARG A 55 -9.14 -13.79 10.69
CA ARG A 55 -10.58 -13.69 11.00
C ARG A 55 -11.10 -12.27 10.77
N SER A 56 -12.28 -12.17 10.18
CA SER A 56 -13.01 -10.91 10.10
C SER A 56 -13.36 -10.39 11.49
N ALA A 57 -13.38 -9.07 11.65
CA ALA A 57 -13.95 -8.47 12.85
C ALA A 57 -15.46 -8.76 12.91
N PRO A 58 -16.02 -9.02 14.10
CA PRO A 58 -17.47 -9.21 14.28
C PRO A 58 -18.24 -7.89 14.18
N ARG A 59 -17.54 -6.76 14.19
CA ARG A 59 -18.13 -5.43 14.16
C ARG A 59 -18.82 -5.20 12.80
N PRO A 60 -20.09 -4.77 12.78
CA PRO A 60 -20.77 -4.40 11.54
C PRO A 60 -20.04 -3.26 10.81
N ALA A 61 -19.95 -3.35 9.48
CA ALA A 61 -19.20 -2.39 8.66
C ALA A 61 -19.68 -0.95 8.85
N LEU A 62 -20.99 -0.70 8.85
CA LEU A 62 -21.54 0.65 9.05
C LEU A 62 -21.20 1.23 10.43
N ALA A 63 -21.19 0.38 11.47
CA ALA A 63 -20.79 0.81 12.81
C ALA A 63 -19.29 1.09 12.92
N ALA A 64 -18.45 0.45 12.10
CA ALA A 64 -17.03 0.76 12.00
C ALA A 64 -16.78 2.08 11.26
N ILE A 65 -17.55 2.36 10.19
CA ILE A 65 -17.45 3.61 9.43
C ILE A 65 -17.94 4.81 10.24
N ALA A 66 -19.00 4.63 11.03
CA ALA A 66 -19.55 5.68 11.88
C ALA A 66 -18.71 5.99 13.13
N ASP A 67 -17.65 5.22 13.39
CA ASP A 67 -16.76 5.44 14.52
C ASP A 67 -15.85 6.65 14.27
N PRO A 68 -15.88 7.70 15.11
CA PRO A 68 -14.96 8.83 14.97
C PRO A 68 -13.50 8.46 15.25
N GLY A 69 -13.22 7.26 15.78
CA GLY A 69 -11.88 6.76 16.00
C GLY A 69 -11.20 7.48 17.15
N ALA A 70 -11.66 7.24 18.39
CA ALA A 70 -10.90 7.66 19.55
C ALA A 70 -9.73 6.69 19.77
N ALA A 71 -8.50 7.21 19.77
CA ALA A 71 -7.32 6.45 20.21
C ALA A 71 -7.36 6.30 21.74
N THR A 72 -8.30 5.51 22.25
CA THR A 72 -8.25 5.06 23.63
C THR A 72 -7.18 3.97 23.66
N GLY A 73 -6.08 4.17 24.40
CA GLY A 73 -4.92 3.27 24.44
C GLY A 73 -5.19 1.85 24.96
N ASP A 74 -6.46 1.43 25.00
CA ASP A 74 -6.97 0.16 25.55
C ASP A 74 -7.16 -0.92 24.48
N GLY A 75 -6.68 -0.68 23.26
CA GLY A 75 -6.68 -1.68 22.18
C GLY A 75 -5.73 -2.86 22.48
N PRO A 76 -5.94 -4.03 21.84
CA PRO A 76 -5.01 -5.15 21.97
C PRO A 76 -3.60 -4.73 21.55
N ALA A 77 -2.60 -5.24 22.27
CA ALA A 77 -1.20 -4.99 21.93
C ALA A 77 -0.93 -5.39 20.47
N LEU A 78 -0.14 -4.58 19.76
CA LEU A 78 0.17 -4.84 18.36
C LEU A 78 1.16 -6.01 18.26
N ASP A 79 0.71 -7.10 17.64
CA ASP A 79 1.51 -8.29 17.32
C ASP A 79 1.42 -8.62 15.82
N ARG A 80 2.16 -9.64 15.36
CA ARG A 80 2.08 -10.08 13.95
C ARG A 80 0.69 -10.60 13.55
N GLY A 81 -0.13 -11.07 14.48
CA GLY A 81 -1.50 -11.50 14.18
C GLY A 81 -2.42 -10.33 13.85
N VAL A 82 -2.33 -9.23 14.59
CA VAL A 82 -3.00 -7.95 14.29
C VAL A 82 -2.45 -7.37 12.99
N LEU A 83 -1.13 -7.34 12.80
CA LEU A 83 -0.52 -6.87 11.55
C LEU A 83 -0.97 -7.71 10.35
N ALA A 84 -1.03 -9.04 10.48
CA ALA A 84 -1.51 -9.92 9.42
C ALA A 84 -2.95 -9.59 9.01
N ARG A 85 -3.84 -9.39 10.00
CA ARG A 85 -5.22 -8.98 9.74
C ARG A 85 -5.30 -7.64 9.00
N LEU A 86 -4.58 -6.63 9.48
CA LEU A 86 -4.54 -5.31 8.84
C LEU A 86 -4.02 -5.41 7.41
N LEU A 87 -2.86 -6.03 7.21
CA LEU A 87 -2.22 -6.13 5.90
C LEU A 87 -3.05 -6.97 4.92
N TYR A 88 -3.68 -8.05 5.38
CA TYR A 88 -4.55 -8.88 4.54
C TYR A 88 -5.77 -8.10 4.05
N PHE A 89 -6.53 -7.47 4.96
CA PHE A 89 -7.75 -6.75 4.62
C PHE A 89 -7.51 -5.36 4.01
N SER A 90 -6.27 -4.84 4.01
CA SER A 90 -5.93 -3.59 3.33
C SER A 90 -5.21 -3.79 1.99
N ALA A 91 -4.25 -4.73 1.91
CA ALA A 91 -3.36 -4.85 0.74
C ALA A 91 -3.09 -6.30 0.31
N GLY A 92 -3.64 -7.30 1.00
CA GLY A 92 -3.44 -8.71 0.69
C GLY A 92 -4.12 -9.15 -0.59
N VAL A 93 -3.64 -10.27 -1.17
CA VAL A 93 -4.30 -10.94 -2.29
C VAL A 93 -5.49 -11.76 -1.75
N LEU A 94 -6.70 -11.39 -2.14
CA LEU A 94 -7.93 -12.05 -1.72
C LEU A 94 -8.38 -13.15 -2.70
N ARG A 95 -8.07 -12.99 -3.98
CA ARG A 95 -8.45 -13.96 -5.02
C ARG A 95 -7.39 -14.01 -6.12
N ARG A 96 -7.14 -15.22 -6.62
CA ARG A 96 -6.34 -15.46 -7.82
C ARG A 96 -7.25 -15.97 -8.93
N ALA A 97 -7.03 -15.52 -10.16
CA ALA A 97 -7.74 -16.02 -11.33
C ALA A 97 -6.79 -16.18 -12.51
N THR A 98 -6.89 -17.31 -13.19
CA THR A 98 -6.10 -17.61 -14.39
C THR A 98 -6.91 -17.27 -15.63
N TYR A 99 -6.27 -16.67 -16.63
CA TYR A 99 -6.83 -16.37 -17.95
C TYR A 99 -5.82 -16.72 -19.05
N PRO A 100 -6.21 -16.80 -20.34
CA PRO A 100 -5.31 -17.17 -21.44
C PRO A 100 -4.06 -16.28 -21.62
N GLY A 101 -3.95 -15.16 -20.89
CA GLY A 101 -2.81 -14.24 -20.90
C GLY A 101 -2.07 -14.12 -19.56
N GLY A 102 -2.35 -14.97 -18.57
CA GLY A 102 -1.63 -15.00 -17.30
C GLY A 102 -2.51 -15.15 -16.06
N GLU A 103 -1.99 -14.71 -14.92
CA GLU A 103 -2.69 -14.70 -13.64
C GLU A 103 -3.06 -13.28 -13.20
N MET A 104 -4.24 -13.14 -12.58
CA MET A 104 -4.73 -11.91 -11.98
C MET A 104 -4.80 -12.09 -10.47
N PHE A 105 -4.20 -11.16 -9.73
CA PHE A 105 -4.16 -11.16 -8.27
C PHE A 105 -5.05 -10.05 -7.72
N TYR A 106 -6.31 -10.36 -7.42
CA TYR A 106 -7.23 -9.38 -6.85
C TYR A 106 -6.86 -9.10 -5.41
N ARG A 107 -6.43 -7.86 -5.14
CA ARG A 107 -6.10 -7.39 -3.79
C ARG A 107 -7.30 -6.76 -3.09
N ALA A 108 -7.21 -6.63 -1.77
CA ALA A 108 -8.25 -6.02 -0.95
C ALA A 108 -8.56 -4.57 -1.36
N ALA A 109 -7.52 -3.77 -1.66
CA ALA A 109 -7.70 -2.45 -2.24
C ALA A 109 -8.12 -2.55 -3.72
N ALA A 110 -9.12 -1.78 -4.14
CA ALA A 110 -9.39 -1.58 -5.56
C ALA A 110 -8.24 -0.78 -6.21
N CYS A 111 -7.91 -1.09 -7.47
CA CYS A 111 -6.88 -0.38 -8.21
C CYS A 111 -7.25 -0.30 -9.69
N THR A 112 -7.01 0.85 -10.31
CA THR A 112 -7.20 1.05 -11.75
C THR A 112 -6.46 -0.02 -12.55
N GLY A 113 -7.21 -0.78 -13.35
CA GLY A 113 -6.64 -1.83 -14.20
C GLY A 113 -6.02 -3.01 -13.45
N ALA A 114 -6.24 -3.14 -12.14
CA ALA A 114 -5.64 -4.17 -11.28
C ALA A 114 -4.09 -4.22 -11.35
N LEU A 115 -3.44 -3.06 -11.50
CA LEU A 115 -1.97 -2.96 -11.66
C LEU A 115 -1.20 -2.86 -10.33
N TYR A 116 -1.91 -2.53 -9.23
CA TYR A 116 -1.40 -2.55 -7.85
C TYR A 116 -0.01 -1.89 -7.67
N HIS A 117 0.05 -0.62 -8.03
CA HIS A 117 1.25 0.21 -7.92
C HIS A 117 1.64 0.61 -6.49
N ILE A 118 0.76 0.43 -5.50
CA ILE A 118 1.06 0.76 -4.10
C ILE A 118 1.67 -0.43 -3.37
N ASP A 119 2.87 -0.23 -2.82
CA ASP A 119 3.59 -1.16 -1.95
C ASP A 119 3.61 -0.62 -0.50
N LEU A 120 3.38 -1.50 0.47
CA LEU A 120 3.30 -1.16 1.90
C LEU A 120 4.61 -1.50 2.61
N TYR A 121 5.05 -0.59 3.47
CA TYR A 121 6.19 -0.76 4.34
C TYR A 121 5.78 -0.51 5.79
N LEU A 122 6.21 -1.38 6.69
CA LEU A 122 5.99 -1.26 8.12
C LEU A 122 7.27 -0.71 8.76
N VAL A 123 7.17 0.37 9.52
CA VAL A 123 8.24 0.87 10.39
C VAL A 123 7.75 0.75 11.83
N CYS A 124 8.36 -0.13 12.61
CA CYS A 124 7.90 -0.39 13.98
C CYS A 124 9.05 -0.39 14.98
N GLY A 125 8.71 -0.04 16.23
CA GLY A 125 9.53 -0.38 17.39
C GLY A 125 9.45 -1.89 17.68
N PRO A 126 10.03 -2.35 18.80
CA PRO A 126 9.91 -3.74 19.21
C PRO A 126 8.44 -4.06 19.52
N LEU A 127 7.92 -5.13 18.90
CA LEU A 127 6.61 -5.71 19.19
C LEU A 127 6.78 -7.04 19.91
N ALA A 128 5.69 -7.63 20.38
CA ALA A 128 5.73 -8.89 21.16
C ALA A 128 6.45 -10.04 20.42
N ASP A 129 6.29 -10.11 19.10
CA ASP A 129 6.83 -11.19 18.27
C ASP A 129 7.43 -10.70 16.93
N LEU A 130 7.87 -9.44 16.89
CA LEU A 130 8.58 -8.84 15.77
C LEU A 130 9.57 -7.78 16.25
N ASP A 131 10.84 -7.91 15.86
CA ASP A 131 11.86 -6.94 16.23
C ASP A 131 11.56 -5.54 15.66
N ALA A 132 12.15 -4.52 16.26
CA ALA A 132 12.17 -3.18 15.67
C ALA A 132 12.84 -3.20 14.29
N GLY A 133 12.22 -2.53 13.32
CA GLY A 133 12.76 -2.51 11.96
C GLY A 133 11.92 -1.78 10.93
N VAL A 134 12.44 -1.75 9.72
CA VAL A 134 11.73 -1.39 8.49
C VAL A 134 11.48 -2.66 7.71
N TYR A 135 10.22 -2.94 7.40
CA TYR A 135 9.79 -4.14 6.70
C TYR A 135 9.02 -3.79 5.44
N HIS A 136 9.23 -4.54 4.36
CA HIS A 136 8.32 -4.54 3.22
C HIS A 136 7.27 -5.62 3.41
N PHE A 137 5.99 -5.28 3.23
CA PHE A 137 4.93 -6.28 3.14
C PHE A 137 4.88 -6.87 1.74
N SER A 138 5.04 -8.19 1.68
CA SER A 138 5.06 -8.97 0.46
C SER A 138 3.72 -9.70 0.28
N PRO A 139 2.80 -9.18 -0.56
CA PRO A 139 1.46 -9.77 -0.67
C PRO A 139 1.43 -11.08 -1.49
N HIS A 140 2.47 -11.37 -2.28
CA HIS A 140 2.49 -12.56 -3.14
C HIS A 140 2.63 -13.87 -2.33
N ASP A 141 3.48 -13.86 -1.30
CA ASP A 141 3.77 -14.97 -0.38
C ASP A 141 3.22 -14.74 1.04
N PHE A 142 2.63 -13.57 1.29
CA PHE A 142 2.02 -13.16 2.57
C PHE A 142 3.03 -13.18 3.73
N ALA A 143 4.06 -12.36 3.59
CA ALA A 143 5.18 -12.27 4.53
C ALA A 143 5.72 -10.84 4.64
N LEU A 144 6.50 -10.60 5.69
CA LEU A 144 7.32 -9.40 5.84
C LEU A 144 8.76 -9.69 5.37
N ARG A 145 9.43 -8.70 4.79
CA ARG A 145 10.88 -8.73 4.52
C ARG A 145 11.57 -7.63 5.32
N LYS A 146 12.49 -7.98 6.23
CA LYS A 146 13.24 -7.02 7.04
C LYS A 146 14.27 -6.31 6.15
N LEU A 147 14.06 -5.03 5.88
CA LEU A 147 14.97 -4.20 5.08
C LEU A 147 16.05 -3.56 5.95
N ARG A 148 15.70 -3.17 7.18
CA ARG A 148 16.59 -2.52 8.15
C ARG A 148 16.21 -2.99 9.55
N ALA A 149 17.21 -3.33 10.36
CA ALA A 149 17.04 -3.61 11.78
C ALA A 149 17.12 -2.32 12.61
N GLY A 150 16.48 -2.31 13.77
CA GLY A 150 16.47 -1.18 14.72
C GLY A 150 15.23 -0.30 14.58
N ASP A 151 14.99 0.55 15.57
CA ASP A 151 13.84 1.46 15.56
C ASP A 151 14.11 2.68 14.68
N HIS A 152 13.52 2.69 13.48
CA HIS A 152 13.62 3.79 12.51
C HIS A 152 12.42 4.74 12.54
N ARG A 153 11.48 4.61 13.50
CA ARG A 153 10.30 5.47 13.57
C ARG A 153 10.67 6.95 13.72
N GLY A 154 11.77 7.25 14.40
CA GLY A 154 12.26 8.62 14.57
C GLY A 154 12.46 9.38 13.25
N ALA A 155 12.92 8.70 12.19
CA ALA A 155 13.06 9.32 10.87
C ALA A 155 11.70 9.68 10.25
N VAL A 156 10.70 8.82 10.40
CA VAL A 156 9.33 9.07 9.94
C VAL A 156 8.71 10.22 10.73
N VAL A 157 8.89 10.25 12.06
CA VAL A 157 8.42 11.34 12.92
C VAL A 157 9.01 12.69 12.52
N GLN A 158 10.30 12.76 12.17
CA GLN A 158 10.85 14.02 11.65
C GLN A 158 10.23 14.38 10.29
N ALA A 159 10.08 13.42 9.39
CA ALA A 159 9.53 13.65 8.05
C ALA A 159 8.05 14.10 8.07
N THR A 160 7.28 13.71 9.10
CA THR A 160 5.88 14.14 9.28
C THR A 160 5.74 15.44 10.07
N GLY A 161 6.81 16.19 10.30
CA GLY A 161 6.75 17.42 11.08
C GLY A 161 6.47 17.18 12.57
N ARG A 162 6.84 16.00 13.08
CA ARG A 162 6.65 15.57 14.48
C ARG A 162 5.18 15.48 14.90
N GLU A 163 4.30 15.10 13.98
CA GLU A 163 2.89 14.85 14.24
C GLU A 163 2.70 13.94 15.47
N PRO A 164 1.97 14.39 16.52
CA PRO A 164 1.83 13.65 17.78
C PRO A 164 1.34 12.20 17.61
N ALA A 165 0.38 11.97 16.72
CA ALA A 165 -0.12 10.62 16.44
C ALA A 165 0.97 9.71 15.86
N THR A 166 1.83 10.25 15.00
CA THR A 166 2.98 9.50 14.43
C THR A 166 4.02 9.21 15.51
N ALA A 167 4.29 10.18 16.38
CA ALA A 167 5.26 10.02 17.47
C ALA A 167 4.83 8.99 18.52
N ALA A 168 3.53 8.92 18.81
CA ALA A 168 2.97 7.98 19.78
C ALA A 168 2.78 6.55 19.22
N ALA A 169 2.71 6.39 17.89
CA ALA A 169 2.38 5.10 17.29
C ALA A 169 3.51 4.07 17.48
N PRO A 170 3.21 2.83 17.93
CA PRO A 170 4.21 1.75 18.05
C PRO A 170 4.68 1.24 16.69
N ALA A 171 3.87 1.46 15.64
CA ALA A 171 4.17 1.12 14.27
C ALA A 171 3.52 2.10 13.29
N LEU A 172 4.17 2.28 12.14
CA LEU A 172 3.77 3.20 11.08
C LEU A 172 3.72 2.42 9.76
N LEU A 173 2.63 2.56 9.01
CA LEU A 173 2.53 2.05 7.66
C LEU A 173 2.84 3.16 6.66
N LEU A 174 3.84 2.93 5.81
CA LEU A 174 4.22 3.80 4.72
C LEU A 174 3.72 3.21 3.40
N PHE A 175 3.08 4.05 2.60
CA PHE A 175 2.52 3.69 1.31
C PHE A 175 3.41 4.32 0.24
N THR A 176 3.96 3.48 -0.62
CA THR A 176 4.87 3.94 -1.69
C THR A 176 4.33 3.50 -3.03
N SER A 177 4.57 4.29 -4.07
CA SER A 177 4.14 3.97 -5.42
C SER A 177 5.31 3.48 -6.26
N THR A 178 5.24 2.24 -6.73
CA THR A 178 6.02 1.80 -7.91
C THR A 178 5.32 2.38 -9.14
N PHE A 179 5.57 3.67 -9.41
CA PHE A 179 4.82 4.48 -10.38
C PHE A 179 4.69 3.84 -11.77
N TRP A 180 5.75 3.18 -12.23
CA TRP A 180 5.78 2.46 -13.51
C TRP A 180 4.66 1.44 -13.66
N ARG A 181 4.23 0.78 -12.57
CA ARG A 181 3.11 -0.18 -12.61
C ARG A 181 1.83 0.44 -13.16
N ASN A 182 1.52 1.68 -12.79
CA ASN A 182 0.30 2.35 -13.23
C ASN A 182 0.53 3.13 -14.53
N SER A 183 1.70 3.78 -14.68
CA SER A 183 2.00 4.61 -15.86
C SER A 183 2.24 3.82 -17.14
N TRP A 184 2.62 2.54 -17.05
CA TRP A 184 2.66 1.64 -18.20
C TRP A 184 1.34 1.62 -18.99
N LYS A 185 0.19 1.67 -18.31
CA LYS A 185 -1.14 1.70 -18.92
C LYS A 185 -1.77 3.09 -19.01
N TYR A 186 -1.56 3.91 -17.98
CA TYR A 186 -2.28 5.17 -17.81
C TYR A 186 -1.46 6.41 -18.13
N GLN A 187 -0.18 6.24 -18.49
CA GLN A 187 0.73 7.31 -18.88
C GLN A 187 0.70 8.48 -17.88
N ALA A 188 0.47 9.70 -18.35
CA ALA A 188 0.41 10.90 -17.52
C ALA A 188 -0.73 10.89 -16.49
N ARG A 189 -1.76 10.03 -16.63
CA ARG A 189 -2.89 9.91 -15.70
C ARG A 189 -2.60 9.00 -14.50
N ALA A 190 -1.38 8.50 -14.37
CA ALA A 190 -1.03 7.50 -13.36
C ALA A 190 -0.84 8.06 -11.94
N TYR A 191 -0.76 9.39 -11.81
CA TYR A 191 -0.62 10.12 -10.53
C TYR A 191 -2.00 10.51 -10.00
#